data_AF-A0A5D0S8T2-F1
#
_entry.id   AF-A0A5D0S8T2-F1
#
_cell.length_a   1.000
_cell.length_b   1.000
_cell.length_c   1.000
_cell.angle_alpha   90.00
_cell.angle_beta   90.00
_cell.angle_gamma   90.00
#
_symmetry.space_group_name_H-M   'P 1'
#
loop_
_entity.id
_entity.type
_entity.pdbx_description
1 polymer ?
#
loop_
_entity_poly.entity_id
_entity_poly.type
_entity_poly.pdbx_seq_one_letter_code
_entity_poly.pdbx_strand_id
1 'polypeptide(L)'
;MRRILLLSSSMRSILSQGRGSIFYEPGGSNLLDHIQTGNSNEEIYKYFPDIFYNIKKQKFLKIPEGVEFKKSCHKFEVMPKAYYILLNKGLEYHLSEENLKEKPVIINVGRFDPLKGQHILAKTWSSSRLSDEYDLVLIGGNIKSPDKNEKIVLEEIKKNLKGLREKEAAVLTGALENGIIRCLENSIIMNLVHETPHMYICSSYKEEFGISILEAMSAGFLIFAPRRGGVKGYIKNGENGFLINTNTADSIKEEVLIVLDSFKPKRLREIAEKGRQTVFDNFSIESIAKKYKKLYET
;
A
#
# COMPACT_ATOMS: atom_id res chain seq x y z
N MET A 1 4.59 8.76 16.03
CA MET A 1 4.34 10.16 15.60
C MET A 1 2.93 10.55 16.02
N ARG A 2 2.79 11.61 16.81
CA ARG A 2 1.51 12.11 17.33
C ARG A 2 0.69 12.72 16.20
N ARG A 3 -0.55 12.27 16.00
CA ARG A 3 -1.52 12.94 15.13
C ARG A 3 -1.85 14.29 15.74
N ILE A 4 -1.58 15.37 15.01
CA ILE A 4 -1.90 16.73 15.43
C ILE A 4 -3.23 17.11 14.76
N LEU A 5 -4.30 17.18 15.55
CA LEU A 5 -5.54 17.89 15.21
C LEU A 5 -5.28 19.37 15.49
N LEU A 6 -5.24 20.21 14.46
CA LEU A 6 -5.13 21.67 14.64
C LEU A 6 -6.50 22.30 14.46
N LEU A 7 -6.94 22.95 15.54
CA LEU A 7 -8.13 23.77 15.60
C LEU A 7 -7.83 25.16 15.01
N SER A 8 -8.79 25.75 14.30
CA SER A 8 -8.64 27.03 13.60
C SER A 8 -8.38 28.21 14.55
N SER A 9 -7.92 29.33 13.98
CA SER A 9 -7.58 30.59 14.67
C SER A 9 -8.69 31.12 15.60
N SER A 10 -9.97 30.82 15.31
CA SER A 10 -11.12 31.20 16.14
C SER A 10 -11.21 30.47 17.49
N MET A 11 -10.48 29.36 17.70
CA MET A 11 -10.46 28.61 18.97
C MET A 11 -9.35 29.02 19.94
N ARG A 12 -8.38 29.84 19.53
CA ARG A 12 -7.31 30.31 20.45
C ARG A 12 -7.81 31.26 21.52
N SER A 13 -8.93 31.98 21.30
CA SER A 13 -9.46 32.91 22.29
C SER A 13 -10.11 32.18 23.49
N ILE A 14 -10.70 31.00 23.26
CA ILE A 14 -11.42 30.23 24.28
C ILE A 14 -10.47 29.59 25.30
N LEU A 15 -9.25 29.21 24.87
CA LEU A 15 -8.27 28.55 25.75
C LEU A 15 -7.44 29.55 26.59
N SER A 16 -7.58 30.86 26.39
CA SER A 16 -6.81 31.87 27.13
C SER A 16 -7.35 32.20 28.52
N GLN A 17 -8.50 31.64 28.92
CA GLN A 17 -9.17 31.96 30.19
C GLN A 17 -9.25 30.82 31.23
N GLY A 18 -8.72 29.63 30.93
CA GLY A 18 -8.74 28.49 31.86
C GLY A 18 -7.44 28.35 32.64
N ARG A 19 -7.39 28.86 33.87
CA ARG A 19 -6.35 28.50 34.87
C ARG A 19 -6.46 27.01 35.20
N GLY A 20 -5.34 26.28 35.21
CA GLY A 20 -5.30 24.92 35.77
C GLY A 20 -4.14 24.07 35.28
N SER A 21 -2.95 24.28 35.82
CA SER A 21 -1.90 23.27 35.86
C SER A 21 -2.19 22.31 37.01
N ILE A 22 -2.30 20.99 36.79
CA ILE A 22 -2.02 19.95 37.81
C ILE A 22 -1.56 18.63 37.17
N PHE A 23 -0.77 17.94 37.98
CA PHE A 23 0.16 16.84 37.85
C PHE A 23 -0.44 15.46 37.57
N TYR A 24 0.48 14.56 37.16
CA TYR A 24 0.32 13.13 36.94
C TYR A 24 0.45 12.37 38.26
N GLU A 25 -0.41 11.38 38.53
CA GLU A 25 -0.15 10.32 39.51
C GLU A 25 -0.21 8.92 38.85
N PRO A 26 0.59 7.95 39.35
CA PRO A 26 0.81 6.67 38.68
C PRO A 26 -0.05 5.55 39.26
N GLY A 27 -0.83 4.87 38.41
CA GLY A 27 -1.45 3.59 38.75
C GLY A 27 -2.81 3.40 38.07
N GLY A 28 -2.89 2.45 37.14
CA GLY A 28 -4.17 1.98 36.60
C GLY A 28 -4.15 1.66 35.10
N SER A 29 -3.84 0.39 34.79
CA SER A 29 -4.26 -0.38 33.59
C SER A 29 -4.34 0.31 32.22
N ASN A 30 -3.40 -0.09 31.36
CA ASN A 30 -3.32 -0.02 29.89
C ASN A 30 -4.53 0.52 29.11
N LEU A 31 -4.34 1.69 28.51
CA LEU A 31 -5.21 2.35 27.51
C LEU A 31 -5.28 1.61 26.15
N LEU A 32 -4.67 0.43 26.03
CA LEU A 32 -4.47 -0.29 24.75
C LEU A 32 -5.49 -1.41 24.49
N ASP A 33 -6.29 -1.80 25.48
CA ASP A 33 -7.17 -2.98 25.37
C ASP A 33 -8.62 -2.69 24.93
N HIS A 34 -8.97 -1.43 24.60
CA HIS A 34 -10.35 -1.08 24.23
C HIS A 34 -10.55 -0.50 22.82
N ILE A 35 -9.51 -0.43 21.97
CA ILE A 35 -9.66 -0.04 20.56
C ILE A 35 -10.13 -1.23 19.70
N GLN A 36 -11.07 -2.02 20.21
CA GLN A 36 -11.79 -3.02 19.45
C GLN A 36 -13.28 -2.74 19.59
N THR A 37 -13.91 -2.45 18.45
CA THR A 37 -15.36 -2.37 18.25
C THR A 37 -16.06 -1.18 18.94
N GLY A 38 -16.01 -0.01 18.32
CA GLY A 38 -16.81 1.12 18.76
C GLY A 38 -16.72 2.28 17.79
N ASN A 39 -17.84 2.96 17.57
CA ASN A 39 -17.95 4.15 16.74
C ASN A 39 -16.89 5.16 17.23
N SER A 40 -15.85 5.45 16.43
CA SER A 40 -14.66 6.20 16.89
C SER A 40 -14.93 7.59 17.48
N ASN A 41 -16.17 8.08 17.34
CA ASN A 41 -16.63 9.33 17.91
C ASN A 41 -17.00 9.21 19.40
N GLU A 42 -17.44 8.04 19.89
CA GLU A 42 -17.89 7.88 21.29
C GLU A 42 -16.72 7.84 22.28
N GLU A 43 -15.60 7.21 21.93
CA GLU A 43 -14.41 7.21 22.78
C GLU A 43 -13.77 8.59 22.89
N ILE A 44 -13.73 9.35 21.80
CA ILE A 44 -13.19 10.73 21.81
C ILE A 44 -14.10 11.63 22.65
N TYR A 45 -15.43 11.41 22.65
CA TYR A 45 -16.38 12.17 23.45
C TYR A 45 -16.11 12.04 24.95
N LYS A 46 -15.72 10.83 25.40
CA LYS A 46 -15.38 10.55 26.80
C LYS A 46 -14.22 11.39 27.31
N TYR A 47 -13.22 11.64 26.47
CA TYR A 47 -12.00 12.38 26.86
C TYR A 47 -12.02 13.85 26.46
N PHE A 48 -12.87 14.25 25.50
CA PHE A 48 -12.97 15.62 24.99
C PHE A 48 -14.43 16.04 24.73
N PRO A 49 -15.28 16.14 25.76
CA PRO A 49 -16.71 16.44 25.58
C PRO A 49 -16.98 17.84 24.99
N ASP A 50 -16.14 18.84 25.31
CA ASP A 50 -16.27 20.22 24.82
C ASP A 50 -16.05 20.33 23.30
N ILE A 51 -15.22 19.44 22.77
CA ILE A 51 -14.95 19.35 21.33
C ILE A 51 -16.28 19.00 20.61
N PHE A 52 -17.08 18.08 21.15
CA PHE A 52 -18.32 17.63 20.51
C PHE A 52 -19.51 18.58 20.61
N TYR A 53 -19.59 19.41 21.65
CA TYR A 53 -20.66 20.41 21.76
C TYR A 53 -20.59 21.45 20.63
N ASN A 54 -19.37 21.76 20.16
CA ASN A 54 -19.13 22.69 19.05
C ASN A 54 -19.02 22.03 17.66
N ILE A 55 -18.77 20.71 17.56
CA ILE A 55 -18.56 20.01 16.28
C ILE A 55 -19.83 19.68 15.52
N LYS A 56 -21.01 19.63 16.16
CA LYS A 56 -22.26 19.14 15.55
C LYS A 56 -22.68 19.85 14.23
N LYS A 57 -21.97 20.89 13.78
CA LYS A 57 -22.20 21.60 12.50
C LYS A 57 -21.01 21.69 11.54
N GLN A 58 -19.83 21.10 11.81
CA GLN A 58 -18.63 21.31 10.97
C GLN A 58 -18.15 20.05 10.23
N LYS A 59 -17.88 20.19 8.92
CA LYS A 59 -17.19 19.17 8.11
C LYS A 59 -15.70 19.18 8.46
N PHE A 60 -15.18 18.09 8.99
CA PHE A 60 -13.74 17.92 9.18
C PHE A 60 -13.01 17.81 7.84
N LEU A 61 -12.05 18.71 7.62
CA LEU A 61 -11.10 18.56 6.53
C LEU A 61 -10.02 17.54 6.95
N LYS A 62 -10.03 16.35 6.34
CA LYS A 62 -8.94 15.38 6.47
C LYS A 62 -7.96 15.60 5.33
N ILE A 63 -6.75 16.05 5.64
CA ILE A 63 -5.65 16.08 4.67
C ILE A 63 -4.94 14.72 4.75
N PRO A 64 -4.90 13.94 3.66
CA PRO A 64 -4.29 12.61 3.67
C PRO A 64 -2.75 12.67 3.64
N GLU A 65 -2.10 11.53 3.88
CA GLU A 65 -0.65 11.40 3.70
C GLU A 65 -0.27 11.59 2.22
N GLY A 66 0.94 12.08 1.99
CA GLY A 66 1.51 12.27 0.65
C GLY A 66 2.62 11.28 0.33
N VAL A 67 2.79 10.96 -0.94
CA VAL A 67 3.91 10.15 -1.46
C VAL A 67 4.81 10.99 -2.37
N GLU A 68 6.10 10.67 -2.37
CA GLU A 68 7.06 11.33 -3.26
C GLU A 68 6.75 10.95 -4.70
N PHE A 69 6.42 11.94 -5.53
CA PHE A 69 6.17 11.74 -6.94
C PHE A 69 7.42 12.11 -7.75
N LYS A 70 7.94 11.16 -8.55
CA LYS A 70 9.11 11.29 -9.46
C LYS A 70 10.47 11.70 -8.85
N LYS A 71 10.53 12.39 -7.70
CA LYS A 71 11.76 13.06 -7.23
C LYS A 71 12.69 12.23 -6.35
N SER A 72 12.31 11.05 -5.87
CA SER A 72 13.11 10.42 -4.80
C SER A 72 14.06 9.31 -5.20
N CYS A 73 14.07 8.91 -6.47
CA CYS A 73 15.29 8.36 -7.01
C CYS A 73 16.27 9.52 -7.30
N HIS A 74 16.55 10.42 -6.35
CA HIS A 74 17.71 11.33 -6.47
C HIS A 74 19.04 10.53 -6.46
N LYS A 75 18.98 9.25 -6.12
CA LYS A 75 19.98 8.23 -6.51
C LYS A 75 19.80 7.73 -7.96
N PHE A 76 19.18 8.48 -8.87
CA PHE A 76 19.03 8.11 -10.30
C PHE A 76 20.39 8.00 -11.00
N GLU A 77 21.42 8.69 -10.50
CA GLU A 77 22.81 8.46 -10.93
C GLU A 77 23.35 7.08 -10.50
N VAL A 78 22.75 6.43 -9.51
CA VAL A 78 23.27 5.19 -8.88
C VAL A 78 22.49 3.93 -9.30
N MET A 79 21.19 4.02 -9.66
CA MET A 79 20.40 2.81 -9.96
C MET A 79 19.37 2.96 -11.11
N PRO A 80 19.79 3.29 -12.35
CA PRO A 80 18.92 3.21 -13.53
C PRO A 80 18.34 1.79 -13.74
N LYS A 81 18.95 0.76 -13.14
CA LYS A 81 18.56 -0.65 -13.24
C LYS A 81 18.26 -1.30 -11.88
N ALA A 82 17.52 -0.61 -11.02
CA ALA A 82 17.11 -1.15 -9.71
C ALA A 82 16.39 -2.51 -9.81
N TYR A 83 15.73 -2.79 -10.93
CA TYR A 83 15.12 -4.10 -11.24
C TYR A 83 16.11 -5.27 -11.18
N TYR A 84 17.43 -5.04 -11.25
CA TYR A 84 18.42 -6.10 -11.05
C TYR A 84 18.38 -6.75 -9.68
N ILE A 85 17.75 -6.11 -8.68
CA ILE A 85 17.44 -6.76 -7.40
C ILE A 85 16.63 -8.04 -7.62
N LEU A 86 15.75 -8.06 -8.63
CA LEU A 86 14.95 -9.23 -8.98
C LEU A 86 15.79 -10.38 -9.53
N LEU A 87 16.98 -10.10 -10.07
CA LEU A 87 17.91 -11.11 -10.62
C LEU A 87 18.92 -11.64 -9.60
N ASN A 88 18.80 -11.27 -8.33
CA ASN A 88 19.80 -11.61 -7.32
C ASN A 88 19.79 -13.13 -7.03
N LYS A 89 20.76 -13.85 -7.60
CA LYS A 89 20.97 -15.29 -7.40
C LYS A 89 21.26 -15.72 -5.94
N GLY A 90 21.52 -14.76 -5.06
CA GLY A 90 21.60 -15.00 -3.61
C GLY A 90 20.24 -15.17 -2.93
N LEU A 91 19.14 -14.85 -3.62
CA LEU A 91 17.78 -15.12 -3.16
C LEU A 91 17.36 -16.54 -3.54
N GLU A 92 16.60 -17.19 -2.64
CA GLU A 92 16.05 -18.54 -2.86
C GLU A 92 15.14 -18.59 -4.09
N TYR A 93 14.39 -17.51 -4.31
CA TYR A 93 13.52 -17.26 -5.46
C TYR A 93 13.95 -15.91 -6.06
N HIS A 94 14.31 -15.92 -7.33
CA HIS A 94 14.74 -14.77 -8.11
C HIS A 94 14.17 -14.89 -9.53
N LEU A 95 14.28 -13.85 -10.36
CA LEU A 95 13.94 -13.93 -11.79
C LEU A 95 15.19 -14.16 -12.64
N SER A 96 15.01 -14.71 -13.84
CA SER A 96 16.03 -14.68 -14.89
C SER A 96 15.89 -13.42 -15.76
N GLU A 97 16.92 -13.12 -16.56
CA GLU A 97 16.83 -12.04 -17.55
C GLU A 97 15.81 -12.33 -18.66
N GLU A 98 15.55 -13.61 -18.94
CA GLU A 98 14.57 -14.05 -19.94
C GLU A 98 13.15 -13.78 -19.42
N ASN A 99 12.86 -14.20 -18.18
CA ASN A 99 11.58 -13.94 -17.51
C ASN A 99 11.21 -12.45 -17.53
N LEU A 100 12.15 -11.57 -17.13
CA LEU A 100 11.94 -10.12 -17.14
C LEU A 100 11.64 -9.51 -18.52
N LYS A 101 12.03 -10.16 -19.62
CA LYS A 101 11.76 -9.69 -20.99
C LYS A 101 10.44 -10.23 -21.52
N GLU A 102 10.07 -11.45 -21.12
CA GLU A 102 8.90 -12.14 -21.64
C GLU A 102 7.61 -11.76 -20.89
N LYS A 103 7.67 -11.70 -19.56
CA LYS A 103 6.49 -11.56 -18.72
C LYS A 103 6.48 -10.26 -17.93
N PRO A 104 5.34 -9.54 -17.88
CA PRO A 104 5.16 -8.50 -16.86
C PRO A 104 5.21 -9.10 -15.45
N VAL A 105 5.24 -8.23 -14.44
CA VAL A 105 5.34 -8.65 -13.03
C VAL A 105 4.08 -8.28 -12.25
N ILE A 106 3.75 -9.12 -11.28
CA ILE A 106 2.86 -8.82 -10.15
C ILE A 106 3.75 -8.51 -8.96
N ILE A 107 3.70 -7.28 -8.46
CA ILE A 107 4.43 -6.89 -7.25
C ILE A 107 3.49 -6.74 -6.06
N ASN A 108 3.95 -7.17 -4.88
CA ASN A 108 3.31 -6.93 -3.60
C ASN A 108 4.36 -6.52 -2.57
N VAL A 109 4.10 -5.41 -1.88
CA VAL A 109 4.98 -4.84 -0.88
C VAL A 109 4.25 -4.72 0.45
N GLY A 110 4.80 -5.32 1.49
CA GLY A 110 4.25 -5.17 2.84
C GLY A 110 4.92 -6.09 3.84
N ARG A 111 4.66 -5.86 5.13
CA ARG A 111 5.10 -6.79 6.18
C ARG A 111 4.47 -8.16 5.95
N PHE A 112 5.22 -9.22 6.24
CA PHE A 112 4.67 -10.57 6.25
C PHE A 112 3.86 -10.75 7.52
N ASP A 113 2.56 -10.60 7.38
CA ASP A 113 1.58 -10.78 8.43
C ASP A 113 0.34 -11.45 7.80
N PRO A 114 -0.35 -12.35 8.51
CA PRO A 114 -1.53 -13.03 7.97
C PRO A 114 -2.58 -12.06 7.39
N LEU A 115 -2.76 -10.87 7.99
CA LEU A 115 -3.71 -9.87 7.52
C LEU A 115 -3.26 -9.14 6.24
N LYS A 116 -1.98 -9.21 5.89
CA LYS A 116 -1.43 -8.68 4.63
C LYS A 116 -1.51 -9.68 3.47
N GLY A 117 -1.72 -10.97 3.75
CA GLY A 117 -2.20 -11.95 2.77
C GLY A 117 -1.22 -12.35 1.66
N GLN A 118 0.09 -12.14 1.80
CA GLN A 118 1.05 -12.48 0.74
C GLN A 118 1.10 -13.98 0.43
N HIS A 119 0.91 -14.83 1.44
CA HIS A 119 0.75 -16.27 1.25
C HIS A 119 -0.51 -16.62 0.44
N ILE A 120 -1.60 -15.85 0.58
CA ILE A 120 -2.82 -15.99 -0.23
C ILE A 120 -2.52 -15.61 -1.68
N LEU A 121 -1.80 -14.51 -1.91
CA LEU A 121 -1.39 -14.10 -3.25
C LEU A 121 -0.46 -15.12 -3.91
N ALA A 122 0.51 -15.66 -3.17
CA ALA A 122 1.38 -16.72 -3.65
C ALA A 122 0.58 -17.94 -4.11
N LYS A 123 -0.42 -18.36 -3.32
CA LYS A 123 -1.34 -19.43 -3.68
C LYS A 123 -2.18 -19.09 -4.92
N THR A 124 -2.77 -17.90 -4.97
CA THR A 124 -3.56 -17.44 -6.14
C THR A 124 -2.75 -17.49 -7.42
N TRP A 125 -1.52 -16.97 -7.36
CA TRP A 125 -0.63 -16.94 -8.50
C TRP A 125 -0.24 -18.35 -8.95
N SER A 126 0.21 -19.22 -8.03
CA SER A 126 0.67 -20.56 -8.39
C SER A 126 -0.46 -21.53 -8.78
N SER A 127 -1.69 -21.27 -8.35
CA SER A 127 -2.86 -22.10 -8.68
C SER A 127 -3.70 -21.54 -9.84
N SER A 128 -3.15 -20.64 -10.67
CA SER A 128 -3.87 -20.06 -11.81
C SER A 128 -2.95 -19.76 -12.99
N ARG A 129 -3.55 -19.40 -14.14
CA ARG A 129 -2.81 -18.95 -15.33
C ARG A 129 -2.00 -17.68 -15.10
N LEU A 130 -2.15 -17.01 -13.96
CA LEU A 130 -1.29 -15.89 -13.59
C LEU A 130 0.20 -16.30 -13.53
N SER A 131 0.50 -17.55 -13.16
CA SER A 131 1.88 -18.06 -13.19
C SER A 131 2.46 -18.27 -14.59
N ASP A 132 1.59 -18.42 -15.59
CA ASP A 132 1.98 -18.50 -16.99
C ASP A 132 2.13 -17.10 -17.62
N GLU A 133 1.40 -16.10 -17.12
CA GLU A 133 1.30 -14.76 -17.73
C GLU A 133 2.12 -13.66 -17.03
N TYR A 134 2.43 -13.84 -15.74
CA TYR A 134 3.14 -12.86 -14.93
C TYR A 134 4.16 -13.54 -14.03
N ASP A 135 5.29 -12.89 -13.80
CA ASP A 135 6.19 -13.26 -12.70
C ASP A 135 5.71 -12.63 -11.38
N LEU A 136 5.95 -13.31 -10.26
CA LEU A 136 5.51 -12.83 -8.94
C LEU A 136 6.67 -12.23 -8.14
N VAL A 137 6.50 -11.04 -7.59
CA VAL A 137 7.49 -10.37 -6.73
C VAL A 137 6.88 -10.06 -5.36
N LEU A 138 7.35 -10.76 -4.31
CA LEU A 138 6.95 -10.56 -2.92
C LEU A 138 8.09 -9.90 -2.13
N ILE A 139 7.82 -8.71 -1.58
CA ILE A 139 8.79 -7.91 -0.84
C ILE A 139 8.26 -7.66 0.57
N GLY A 140 8.95 -8.19 1.58
CA GLY A 140 8.46 -8.06 2.94
C GLY A 140 9.17 -8.90 3.99
N GLY A 141 8.91 -8.54 5.25
CA GLY A 141 9.28 -9.32 6.43
C GLY A 141 10.78 -9.56 6.65
N ASN A 142 11.11 -10.24 7.73
CA ASN A 142 12.48 -10.67 8.02
C ASN A 142 12.69 -12.14 7.64
N ILE A 143 13.25 -12.40 6.46
CA ILE A 143 13.51 -13.79 6.01
C ILE A 143 14.56 -14.50 6.88
N LYS A 144 15.55 -13.78 7.41
CA LYS A 144 16.68 -14.38 8.13
C LYS A 144 16.33 -14.73 9.58
N SER A 145 15.56 -13.88 10.24
CA SER A 145 15.13 -14.06 11.62
C SER A 145 13.66 -13.66 11.78
N PRO A 146 12.74 -14.44 11.20
CA PRO A 146 11.32 -14.11 11.21
C PRO A 146 10.71 -14.25 12.60
N ASP A 147 9.75 -13.37 12.92
CA ASP A 147 8.89 -13.54 14.09
C ASP A 147 7.88 -14.70 13.88
N LYS A 148 6.99 -14.93 14.86
CA LYS A 148 6.00 -16.02 14.79
C LYS A 148 5.03 -15.87 13.60
N ASN A 149 4.55 -14.66 13.33
CA ASN A 149 3.60 -14.40 12.25
C ASN A 149 4.30 -14.47 10.90
N GLU A 150 5.49 -13.89 10.79
CA GLU A 150 6.32 -13.94 9.59
C GLU A 150 6.68 -15.37 9.23
N LYS A 151 7.01 -16.22 10.20
CA LYS A 151 7.28 -17.66 9.97
C LYS A 151 6.11 -18.37 9.30
N ILE A 152 4.90 -18.20 9.84
CA ILE A 152 3.69 -18.83 9.29
C ILE A 152 3.47 -18.40 7.84
N VAL A 153 3.58 -17.09 7.57
CA VAL A 153 3.37 -16.54 6.23
C VAL A 153 4.47 -17.02 5.27
N LEU A 154 5.74 -17.03 5.69
CA LEU A 154 6.87 -17.48 4.89
C LEU A 154 6.77 -18.98 4.55
N GLU A 155 6.41 -19.82 5.51
CA GLU A 155 6.23 -21.26 5.28
C GLU A 155 5.14 -21.52 4.25
N GLU A 156 3.99 -20.84 4.36
CA GLU A 156 2.91 -20.97 3.38
C GLU A 156 3.31 -20.38 2.02
N ILE A 157 4.02 -19.25 1.95
CA ILE A 157 4.56 -18.75 0.66
C ILE A 157 5.46 -19.82 0.04
N LYS A 158 6.48 -20.30 0.75
CA LYS A 158 7.43 -21.30 0.23
C LYS A 158 6.73 -22.58 -0.21
N LYS A 159 5.73 -23.03 0.54
CA LYS A 159 4.89 -24.18 0.17
C LYS A 159 4.14 -23.95 -1.14
N ASN A 160 3.54 -22.78 -1.33
CA ASN A 160 2.81 -22.46 -2.57
C ASN A 160 3.74 -22.20 -3.76
N LEU A 161 5.00 -21.84 -3.51
CA LEU A 161 6.04 -21.70 -4.53
C LEU A 161 6.84 -22.99 -4.78
N LYS A 162 6.63 -24.05 -3.98
CA LYS A 162 7.35 -25.32 -4.11
C LYS A 162 6.81 -26.11 -5.30
N GLY A 163 7.71 -26.62 -6.13
CA GLY A 163 7.34 -27.46 -7.27
C GLY A 163 6.91 -26.69 -8.53
N LEU A 164 7.02 -25.36 -8.51
CA LEU A 164 7.04 -24.57 -9.74
C LEU A 164 8.19 -25.08 -10.62
N ARG A 165 7.91 -25.25 -11.91
CA ARG A 165 8.86 -25.79 -12.89
C ARG A 165 10.17 -24.99 -12.92
N GLU A 166 10.09 -23.70 -12.59
CA GLU A 166 11.22 -22.79 -12.55
C GLU A 166 11.15 -21.94 -11.28
N LYS A 167 12.19 -22.02 -10.42
CA LYS A 167 12.40 -21.07 -9.31
C LYS A 167 12.65 -19.63 -9.80
N GLU A 168 12.71 -19.46 -11.12
CA GLU A 168 13.03 -18.23 -11.85
C GLU A 168 11.78 -17.42 -12.25
N ALA A 169 10.57 -17.86 -11.88
CA ALA A 169 9.31 -17.15 -12.15
C ALA A 169 8.77 -16.35 -10.94
N ALA A 170 9.47 -16.38 -9.80
CA ALA A 170 9.08 -15.65 -8.61
C ALA A 170 10.28 -15.08 -7.85
N VAL A 171 10.06 -13.97 -7.15
CA VAL A 171 11.01 -13.35 -6.22
C VAL A 171 10.39 -13.33 -4.83
N LEU A 172 11.16 -13.82 -3.86
CA LEU A 172 10.85 -13.68 -2.44
C LEU A 172 12.03 -13.01 -1.75
N THR A 173 11.87 -11.74 -1.40
CA THR A 173 12.90 -10.97 -0.69
C THR A 173 12.37 -10.39 0.61
N GLY A 174 13.30 -10.16 1.54
CA GLY A 174 13.02 -9.49 2.81
C GLY A 174 12.58 -8.05 2.60
N ALA A 175 12.25 -7.38 3.71
CA ALA A 175 11.97 -5.96 3.72
C ALA A 175 13.13 -5.17 3.10
N LEU A 176 12.79 -4.28 2.17
CA LEU A 176 13.70 -3.33 1.56
C LEU A 176 13.40 -1.92 2.10
N GLU A 177 14.39 -1.03 2.03
CA GLU A 177 14.15 0.37 2.34
C GLU A 177 13.13 0.99 1.36
N ASN A 178 12.25 1.87 1.85
CA ASN A 178 11.20 2.48 1.03
C ASN A 178 11.77 3.18 -0.22
N GLY A 179 12.94 3.83 -0.11
CA GLY A 179 13.61 4.44 -1.26
C GLY A 179 14.01 3.41 -2.33
N ILE A 180 14.46 2.22 -1.92
CA ILE A 180 14.81 1.12 -2.84
C ILE A 180 13.56 0.58 -3.53
N ILE A 181 12.45 0.41 -2.80
CA ILE A 181 11.18 -0.03 -3.38
C ILE A 181 10.69 0.95 -4.45
N ARG A 182 10.70 2.26 -4.15
CA ARG A 182 10.35 3.29 -5.13
C ARG A 182 11.25 3.23 -6.36
N CYS A 183 12.56 3.07 -6.18
CA CYS A 183 13.50 2.92 -7.30
C CYS A 183 13.21 1.67 -8.12
N LEU A 184 12.95 0.54 -7.47
CA LEU A 184 12.60 -0.73 -8.09
C LEU A 184 11.34 -0.59 -8.94
N GLU A 185 10.24 -0.11 -8.35
CA GLU A 185 8.96 0.12 -9.03
C GLU A 185 9.12 1.03 -10.25
N ASN A 186 9.78 2.18 -10.11
CA ASN A 186 10.02 3.08 -11.25
C ASN A 186 10.92 2.43 -12.31
N SER A 187 11.95 1.70 -11.90
CA SER A 187 12.85 1.03 -12.85
C SER A 187 12.18 -0.10 -13.63
N ILE A 188 11.22 -0.81 -13.02
CA ILE A 188 10.40 -1.82 -13.72
C ILE A 188 9.60 -1.12 -14.81
N ILE A 189 8.80 -0.10 -14.47
CA ILE A 189 7.95 0.61 -15.43
C ILE A 189 8.77 1.28 -16.56
N MET A 190 9.96 1.80 -16.24
CA MET A 190 10.80 2.52 -17.22
C MET A 190 11.58 1.59 -18.15
N ASN A 191 12.01 0.42 -17.69
CA ASN A 191 12.95 -0.44 -18.43
C ASN A 191 12.32 -1.72 -18.96
N LEU A 192 11.21 -2.18 -18.36
CA LEU A 192 10.54 -3.42 -18.73
C LEU A 192 9.21 -3.03 -19.37
N VAL A 193 9.12 -3.12 -20.69
CA VAL A 193 7.93 -2.70 -21.44
C VAL A 193 7.25 -3.92 -22.02
N HIS A 194 6.05 -4.22 -21.52
CA HIS A 194 5.23 -5.34 -21.97
C HIS A 194 3.90 -4.87 -22.56
N GLU A 195 3.25 -5.75 -23.33
CA GLU A 195 1.93 -5.44 -23.90
C GLU A 195 0.88 -5.31 -22.79
N THR A 196 0.89 -6.17 -21.79
CA THR A 196 0.08 -6.05 -20.57
C THR A 196 0.84 -5.26 -19.51
N PRO A 197 0.16 -4.39 -18.72
CA PRO A 197 0.85 -3.59 -17.71
C PRO A 197 1.33 -4.46 -16.54
N HIS A 198 2.43 -4.06 -15.91
CA HIS A 198 2.79 -4.58 -14.59
C HIS A 198 1.69 -4.27 -13.57
N MET A 199 1.46 -5.19 -12.65
CA MET A 199 0.38 -5.12 -11.68
C MET A 199 0.92 -4.98 -10.26
N TYR A 200 0.27 -4.16 -9.44
CA TYR A 200 0.42 -4.19 -8.00
C TYR A 200 -0.87 -4.78 -7.41
N ILE A 201 -0.76 -5.93 -6.76
CA ILE A 201 -1.89 -6.57 -6.09
C ILE A 201 -1.72 -6.45 -4.59
N CYS A 202 -2.51 -5.58 -3.96
CA CYS A 202 -2.61 -5.51 -2.50
C CYS A 202 -3.47 -6.67 -2.00
N SER A 203 -2.82 -7.70 -1.47
CA SER A 203 -3.46 -8.90 -0.93
C SER A 203 -3.98 -8.76 0.51
N SER A 204 -3.86 -7.57 1.10
CA SER A 204 -4.31 -7.33 2.47
C SER A 204 -5.81 -7.59 2.59
N TYR A 205 -6.24 -8.19 3.70
CA TYR A 205 -7.65 -8.37 4.04
C TYR A 205 -8.40 -7.02 4.13
N LYS A 206 -7.69 -5.99 4.61
CA LYS A 206 -8.16 -4.61 4.74
C LYS A 206 -6.99 -3.64 4.64
N GLU A 207 -7.18 -2.51 3.96
CA GLU A 207 -6.23 -1.39 3.99
C GLU A 207 -6.90 -0.08 4.38
N GLU A 208 -6.40 0.58 5.44
CA GLU A 208 -6.95 1.87 5.89
C GLU A 208 -6.56 3.01 4.96
N PHE A 209 -5.31 3.03 4.50
CA PHE A 209 -4.83 4.07 3.59
C PHE A 209 -3.96 3.50 2.47
N GLY A 210 -3.03 2.59 2.76
CA GLY A 210 -2.22 1.92 1.75
C GLY A 210 -1.20 2.83 1.07
N ILE A 211 -0.18 3.28 1.80
CA ILE A 211 0.91 4.10 1.24
C ILE A 211 1.61 3.37 0.08
N SER A 212 1.86 2.07 0.22
CA SER A 212 2.48 1.27 -0.85
C SER A 212 1.61 1.19 -2.11
N ILE A 213 0.28 1.26 -1.98
CA ILE A 213 -0.62 1.34 -3.14
C ILE A 213 -0.41 2.68 -3.86
N LEU A 214 -0.33 3.80 -3.13
CA LEU A 214 -0.06 5.11 -3.72
C LEU A 214 1.33 5.20 -4.35
N GLU A 215 2.34 4.57 -3.75
CA GLU A 215 3.70 4.47 -4.31
C GLU A 215 3.67 3.71 -5.65
N ALA A 216 3.05 2.54 -5.70
CA ALA A 216 2.89 1.76 -6.92
C ALA A 216 2.05 2.48 -8.00
N MET A 217 0.97 3.16 -7.59
CA MET A 217 0.19 4.04 -8.49
C MET A 217 1.08 5.13 -9.07
N SER A 218 1.92 5.78 -8.24
CA SER A 218 2.81 6.86 -8.68
C SER A 218 3.84 6.40 -9.72
N ALA A 219 4.31 5.14 -9.59
CA ALA A 219 5.23 4.53 -10.53
C ALA A 219 4.53 4.15 -11.85
N GLY A 220 3.22 3.86 -11.82
CA GLY A 220 2.41 3.54 -13.01
C GLY A 220 1.96 2.08 -13.08
N PHE A 221 1.91 1.36 -11.96
CA PHE A 221 1.38 0.01 -11.91
C PHE A 221 -0.15 0.00 -12.04
N LEU A 222 -0.68 -1.05 -12.67
CA LEU A 222 -2.11 -1.33 -12.59
C LEU A 222 -2.45 -1.87 -11.19
N ILE A 223 -3.37 -1.22 -10.49
CA ILE A 223 -3.68 -1.55 -9.11
C ILE A 223 -4.87 -2.48 -8.97
N PHE A 224 -4.70 -3.51 -8.15
CA PHE A 224 -5.77 -4.25 -7.51
C PHE A 224 -5.67 -4.07 -5.99
N ALA A 225 -6.71 -3.50 -5.38
CA ALA A 225 -6.74 -3.15 -3.97
C ALA A 225 -7.95 -3.78 -3.26
N PRO A 226 -7.90 -4.01 -1.94
CA PRO A 226 -9.02 -4.59 -1.21
C PRO A 226 -10.24 -3.66 -1.21
N ARG A 227 -11.44 -4.21 -1.37
CA ARG A 227 -12.70 -3.47 -1.15
C ARG A 227 -12.86 -2.95 0.28
N ARG A 228 -12.17 -3.57 1.24
CA ARG A 228 -12.29 -3.28 2.67
C ARG A 228 -11.24 -2.26 3.12
N GLY A 229 -11.72 -1.26 3.88
CA GLY A 229 -10.91 -0.18 4.44
C GLY A 229 -11.11 1.15 3.70
N GLY A 230 -10.10 2.02 3.74
CA GLY A 230 -10.17 3.39 3.24
C GLY A 230 -9.65 3.59 1.83
N VAL A 231 -9.08 2.57 1.17
CA VAL A 231 -8.57 2.66 -0.21
C VAL A 231 -9.64 3.05 -1.24
N LYS A 232 -10.90 2.67 -0.99
CA LYS A 232 -12.08 3.12 -1.77
C LYS A 232 -12.30 4.64 -1.75
N GLY A 233 -11.63 5.35 -0.85
CA GLY A 233 -11.65 6.82 -0.80
C GLY A 233 -10.88 7.47 -1.95
N TYR A 234 -9.98 6.74 -2.62
CA TYR A 234 -9.20 7.28 -3.75
C TYR A 234 -9.10 6.36 -4.97
N ILE A 235 -9.38 5.05 -4.83
CA ILE A 235 -9.54 4.14 -5.97
C ILE A 235 -11.00 4.11 -6.41
N LYS A 236 -11.21 4.48 -7.66
CA LYS A 236 -12.46 4.36 -8.41
C LYS A 236 -12.38 3.14 -9.32
N ASN A 237 -13.16 2.11 -8.99
CA ASN A 237 -13.13 0.80 -9.64
C ASN A 237 -13.30 0.91 -11.17
N GLY A 238 -12.34 0.40 -11.95
CA GLY A 238 -12.34 0.43 -13.42
C GLY A 238 -11.94 1.77 -14.04
N GLU A 239 -11.69 2.80 -13.24
CA GLU A 239 -11.26 4.12 -13.72
C GLU A 239 -9.77 4.38 -13.49
N ASN A 240 -9.28 4.16 -12.27
CA ASN A 240 -7.89 4.44 -11.87
C ASN A 240 -7.25 3.28 -11.07
N GLY A 241 -7.90 2.11 -11.09
CA GLY A 241 -7.53 0.89 -10.37
C GLY A 241 -8.77 0.01 -10.18
N PHE A 242 -8.59 -1.15 -9.54
CA PHE A 242 -9.65 -2.11 -9.29
C PHE A 242 -9.78 -2.42 -7.80
N LEU A 243 -11.02 -2.46 -7.30
CA LEU A 243 -11.34 -2.86 -5.93
C LEU A 243 -11.84 -4.31 -5.92
N ILE A 244 -11.02 -5.20 -5.38
CA ILE A 244 -11.27 -6.64 -5.38
C ILE A 244 -11.55 -7.24 -4.00
N ASN A 245 -12.15 -8.43 -3.98
CA ASN A 245 -12.27 -9.26 -2.78
C ASN A 245 -10.98 -10.04 -2.52
N THR A 246 -10.26 -9.66 -1.48
CA THR A 246 -8.97 -10.24 -1.08
C THR A 246 -9.08 -11.28 0.04
N ASN A 247 -10.30 -11.74 0.37
CA ASN A 247 -10.51 -12.65 1.50
C ASN A 247 -9.89 -14.04 1.30
N THR A 248 -9.86 -14.53 0.06
CA THR A 248 -9.38 -15.88 -0.28
C THR A 248 -8.61 -15.87 -1.60
N ALA A 249 -7.83 -16.92 -1.81
CA ALA A 249 -7.05 -17.06 -3.04
C ALA A 249 -7.96 -17.15 -4.28
N ASP A 250 -9.10 -17.84 -4.16
CA ASP A 250 -10.07 -17.99 -5.24
C ASP A 250 -10.77 -16.67 -5.58
N SER A 251 -11.11 -15.85 -4.58
CA SER A 251 -11.70 -14.53 -4.84
C SER A 251 -10.72 -13.58 -5.53
N ILE A 252 -9.44 -13.56 -5.13
CA ILE A 252 -8.42 -12.77 -5.84
C ILE A 252 -8.27 -13.29 -7.27
N LYS A 253 -8.16 -14.61 -7.44
CA LYS A 253 -8.02 -15.27 -8.75
C LYS A 253 -9.16 -14.87 -9.68
N GLU A 254 -10.39 -15.11 -9.26
CA GLU A 254 -11.59 -14.86 -10.07
C GLU A 254 -11.67 -13.39 -10.50
N GLU A 255 -11.53 -12.46 -9.55
CA GLU A 255 -11.73 -11.05 -9.86
C GLU A 255 -10.58 -10.43 -10.67
N VAL A 256 -9.33 -10.86 -10.45
CA VAL A 256 -8.20 -10.44 -11.27
C VAL A 256 -8.35 -10.98 -12.70
N LEU A 257 -8.67 -12.26 -12.86
CA LEU A 257 -8.82 -12.86 -14.19
C LEU A 257 -10.01 -12.28 -14.96
N ILE A 258 -11.15 -12.01 -14.30
CA ILE A 258 -12.28 -11.30 -14.92
C ILE A 258 -11.82 -9.97 -15.50
N VAL A 259 -11.01 -9.19 -14.78
CA VAL A 259 -10.48 -7.92 -15.29
C VAL A 259 -9.56 -8.15 -16.48
N LEU A 260 -8.62 -9.09 -16.40
CA LEU A 260 -7.69 -9.38 -17.49
C LEU A 260 -8.42 -9.85 -18.77
N ASP A 261 -9.50 -10.61 -18.62
CA ASP A 261 -10.32 -11.09 -19.74
C ASP A 261 -11.26 -10.03 -20.30
N SER A 262 -11.73 -9.11 -19.46
CA SER A 262 -12.69 -8.07 -19.85
C SER A 262 -12.04 -6.88 -20.56
N PHE A 263 -10.74 -6.65 -20.37
CA PHE A 263 -10.06 -5.46 -20.86
C PHE A 263 -8.88 -5.78 -21.77
N LYS A 264 -8.82 -5.09 -22.91
CA LYS A 264 -7.63 -5.13 -23.77
C LYS A 264 -6.42 -4.50 -23.06
N PRO A 265 -5.19 -4.96 -23.34
CA PRO A 265 -3.99 -4.46 -22.66
C PRO A 265 -3.81 -2.93 -22.74
N LYS A 266 -4.16 -2.32 -23.88
CA LYS A 266 -4.20 -0.85 -24.04
C LYS A 266 -5.09 -0.17 -23.00
N ARG A 267 -6.30 -0.71 -22.76
CA ARG A 267 -7.23 -0.13 -21.80
C ARG A 267 -6.74 -0.28 -20.36
N LEU A 268 -6.11 -1.40 -20.04
CA LEU A 268 -5.49 -1.61 -18.73
C LEU A 268 -4.37 -0.57 -18.47
N ARG A 269 -3.55 -0.25 -19.48
CA ARG A 269 -2.54 0.83 -19.37
C ARG A 269 -3.16 2.22 -19.16
N GLU A 270 -4.26 2.53 -19.86
CA GLU A 270 -4.97 3.80 -19.64
C GLU A 270 -5.50 3.93 -18.20
N ILE A 271 -5.98 2.82 -17.62
CA ILE A 271 -6.43 2.79 -16.21
C ILE A 271 -5.24 2.99 -15.27
N ALA A 272 -4.09 2.33 -15.52
CA ALA A 272 -2.88 2.52 -14.74
C ALA A 272 -2.37 3.97 -14.77
N GLU A 273 -2.37 4.63 -15.95
CA GLU A 273 -1.96 6.03 -16.07
C GLU A 273 -2.94 6.97 -15.35
N LYS A 274 -4.23 6.68 -15.36
CA LYS A 274 -5.21 7.42 -14.53
C LYS A 274 -4.96 7.23 -13.03
N GLY A 275 -4.52 6.05 -12.61
CA GLY A 275 -4.03 5.78 -11.25
C GLY A 275 -2.87 6.71 -10.89
N ARG A 276 -1.86 6.75 -11.76
CA ARG A 276 -0.70 7.63 -11.61
C ARG A 276 -1.07 9.12 -11.55
N GLN A 277 -1.96 9.56 -12.44
CA GLN A 277 -2.46 10.94 -12.47
C GLN A 277 -3.24 11.28 -11.18
N THR A 278 -4.03 10.34 -10.65
CA THR A 278 -4.74 10.51 -9.37
C THR A 278 -3.76 10.84 -8.24
N VAL A 279 -2.62 10.14 -8.18
CA VAL A 279 -1.58 10.41 -7.18
C VAL A 279 -0.95 11.77 -7.41
N PHE A 280 -0.53 12.09 -8.64
CA PHE A 280 0.07 13.38 -8.95
C PHE A 280 -0.79 14.56 -8.48
N ASP A 281 -2.08 14.52 -8.82
CA ASP A 281 -3.02 15.59 -8.54
C ASP A 281 -3.39 15.69 -7.05
N ASN A 282 -3.55 14.56 -6.37
CA ASN A 282 -4.21 14.53 -5.05
C ASN A 282 -3.34 14.07 -3.88
N PHE A 283 -2.27 13.32 -4.14
CA PHE A 283 -1.49 12.61 -3.13
C PHE A 283 0.03 12.78 -3.29
N SER A 284 0.52 13.57 -4.24
CA SER A 284 1.92 13.99 -4.26
C SER A 284 2.22 14.82 -3.01
N ILE A 285 3.44 14.72 -2.47
CA ILE A 285 3.88 15.57 -1.36
C ILE A 285 3.64 17.05 -1.67
N GLU A 286 3.90 17.49 -2.91
CA GLU A 286 3.62 18.85 -3.35
C GLU A 286 2.11 19.19 -3.30
N SER A 287 1.23 18.29 -3.73
CA SER A 287 -0.23 18.50 -3.63
C SER A 287 -0.70 18.56 -2.19
N ILE A 288 -0.20 17.67 -1.34
CA ILE A 288 -0.52 17.63 0.10
C ILE A 288 0.00 18.89 0.81
N ALA A 289 1.23 19.32 0.53
CA ALA A 289 1.80 20.55 1.07
C ALA A 289 0.98 21.78 0.68
N LYS A 290 0.49 21.86 -0.57
CA LYS A 290 -0.43 22.93 -1.00
C LYS A 290 -1.75 22.92 -0.22
N LYS A 291 -2.32 21.74 0.05
CA LYS A 291 -3.53 21.60 0.86
C LYS A 291 -3.30 22.08 2.31
N TYR A 292 -2.17 21.71 2.91
CA TYR A 292 -1.79 22.19 4.24
C TYR A 292 -1.57 23.70 4.26
N LYS A 293 -0.82 24.25 3.31
CA LYS A 293 -0.59 25.69 3.20
C LYS A 293 -1.90 26.47 3.16
N LYS A 294 -2.85 26.06 2.32
CA LYS A 294 -4.18 26.68 2.22
C LYS A 294 -4.94 26.65 3.54
N LEU A 295 -4.78 25.60 4.35
CA LEU A 295 -5.43 25.49 5.67
C LEU A 295 -4.83 26.46 6.69
N TYR A 296 -3.54 26.77 6.61
CA TYR A 296 -2.90 27.74 7.52
C TYR A 296 -3.13 29.20 7.10
N GLU A 297 -3.56 29.44 5.86
CA GLU A 297 -3.91 30.76 5.33
C GLU A 297 -5.37 31.16 5.61
N THR A 298 -6.19 30.25 6.17
CA THR A 298 -7.56 30.50 6.64
C THR A 298 -7.63 30.68 8.15
#